data_AF-A0AAE8L7N3-F1
#
_entry.id   AF-A0AAE8L7N3-F1
#
_cell.length_a   1.000
_cell.length_b   1.000
_cell.length_c   1.000
_cell.angle_alpha   90.00
_cell.angle_beta   90.00
_cell.angle_gamma   90.00
#
_symmetry.space_group_name_H-M   'P 1'
#
loop_
_entity.id
_entity.type
_entity.pdbx_description
1 polymer ?
#
loop_
_entity_poly.entity_id
_entity_poly.type
_entity_poly.pdbx_seq_one_letter_code
_entity_poly.pdbx_strand_id
1 'polypeptide(L)' 'MSPSDIRLAVEAHREALDALTGFLSEFPMIPRYLVENHIAFEVAHRIRSGVRSRDRLVRYGIEAVLTDKY' A
#
# COMPACT_ATOMS: atom_id res chain seq x y z
N MET A 1 -0.49 -14.01 11.32
CA MET A 1 -1.42 -13.01 10.76
C MET A 1 -2.77 -13.68 10.63
N SER A 2 -3.85 -13.08 11.14
CA SER A 2 -5.17 -13.72 11.15
C SER A 2 -5.88 -13.59 9.79
N PRO A 3 -6.91 -14.41 9.48
CA PRO A 3 -7.69 -14.25 8.26
C PRO A 3 -8.34 -12.87 8.08
N SER A 4 -8.73 -12.22 9.19
CA SER A 4 -9.23 -10.83 9.17
C SER A 4 -8.14 -9.82 8.82
N ASP A 5 -6.91 -10.02 9.32
CA ASP A 5 -5.77 -9.19 8.98
C ASP A 5 -5.43 -9.31 7.48
N ILE A 6 -5.54 -10.51 6.90
CA ILE A 6 -5.30 -10.73 5.46
C ILE A 6 -6.34 -9.98 4.63
N ARG A 7 -7.63 -10.06 4.97
CA ARG A 7 -8.68 -9.31 4.26
C ARG A 7 -8.46 -7.81 4.35
N LEU A 8 -8.15 -7.31 5.55
CA LEU A 8 -7.83 -5.90 5.77
C LEU A 8 -6.62 -5.45 4.93
N ALA A 9 -5.58 -6.28 4.84
CA ALA A 9 -4.40 -5.99 4.02
C ALA A 9 -4.74 -5.89 2.53
N VAL A 10 -5.54 -6.84 2.01
CA VAL A 10 -5.95 -6.86 0.60
C VAL A 10 -6.82 -5.65 0.25
N GLU A 11 -7.76 -5.28 1.11
CA GLU A 11 -8.61 -4.11 0.90
C GLU A 11 -7.79 -2.82 0.89
N ALA A 12 -6.92 -2.62 1.90
CA ALA A 12 -6.09 -1.43 1.99
C ALA A 12 -5.08 -1.34 0.82
N HIS A 13 -4.53 -2.48 0.39
CA HIS A 13 -3.61 -2.55 -0.75
C HIS A 13 -4.28 -2.11 -2.04
N ARG A 14 -5.47 -2.65 -2.34
CA ARG A 14 -6.24 -2.30 -3.54
C ARG A 14 -6.58 -0.81 -3.57
N GLU A 15 -7.09 -0.29 -2.46
CA GLU A 15 -7.50 1.11 -2.36
C GLU A 15 -6.31 2.08 -2.51
N ALA A 16 -5.14 1.74 -1.93
CA ALA A 16 -3.92 2.52 -2.12
C ALA A 16 -3.42 2.48 -3.58
N LEU A 17 -3.50 1.32 -4.24
CA LEU A 17 -3.09 1.16 -5.64
C LEU A 17 -4.02 1.93 -6.59
N ASP A 18 -5.33 1.89 -6.33
CA ASP A 18 -6.32 2.64 -7.10
C ASP A 18 -6.09 4.14 -6.97
N ALA A 19 -5.82 4.63 -5.75
CA ALA A 19 -5.48 6.04 -5.51
C ALA A 19 -4.20 6.48 -6.25
N LEU A 20 -3.22 5.59 -6.39
CA LEU A 20 -1.98 5.87 -7.10
C LEU A 20 -2.07 5.63 -8.62
N THR A 21 -3.15 5.04 -9.14
CA THR A 21 -3.22 4.67 -10.56
C THR A 21 -3.11 5.89 -11.49
N GLY A 22 -3.70 7.03 -11.13
CA GLY A 22 -3.53 8.29 -11.87
C GLY A 22 -2.07 8.76 -11.86
N PHE A 23 -1.44 8.80 -10.69
CA PHE A 23 -0.02 9.17 -10.55
C PHE A 23 0.89 8.23 -11.37
N LEU A 24 0.71 6.92 -11.28
CA LEU A 24 1.53 5.94 -12.01
C LEU A 24 1.39 6.05 -13.53
N SER A 25 0.24 6.53 -14.02
CA SER A 25 0.06 6.77 -15.46
C SER A 25 0.96 7.89 -15.99
N GLU A 26 1.37 8.82 -15.14
CA GLU A 26 2.31 9.91 -15.49
C GLU A 26 3.78 9.43 -15.49
N PHE A 27 4.08 8.31 -14.81
CA PHE A 27 5.43 7.76 -14.68
C PHE A 27 5.52 6.31 -15.21
N PRO A 28 5.34 6.09 -16.53
CA PRO A 28 5.30 4.75 -17.13
C PRO A 28 6.63 3.98 -17.02
N MET A 29 7.73 4.69 -16.72
CA MET A 29 9.04 4.10 -16.47
C MET A 29 9.14 3.36 -15.12
N ILE A 30 8.24 3.63 -14.17
CA ILE A 30 8.22 2.94 -12.88
C ILE A 30 7.50 1.60 -13.07
N PRO A 31 8.17 0.45 -12.87
CA PRO A 31 7.52 -0.84 -12.99
C PRO A 31 6.41 -0.99 -11.95
N ARG A 32 5.18 -1.21 -12.42
CA ARG A 32 3.98 -1.28 -11.56
C ARG A 32 4.11 -2.30 -10.42
N TYR A 33 4.73 -3.44 -10.70
CA TYR A 33 4.93 -4.49 -9.69
C TYR A 33 5.80 -4.05 -8.51
N LEU A 34 6.74 -3.11 -8.70
CA LEU A 34 7.55 -2.58 -7.60
C LEU A 34 6.70 -1.76 -6.64
N VAL A 35 5.80 -0.95 -7.18
CA VAL A 35 4.86 -0.14 -6.40
C VAL A 35 3.88 -1.03 -5.65
N GLU A 36 3.30 -2.02 -6.35
CA GLU A 36 2.39 -3.00 -5.73
C GLU A 36 3.07 -3.76 -4.58
N ASN A 37 4.32 -4.18 -4.76
CA ASN A 37 5.10 -4.86 -3.72
C ASN A 37 5.42 -3.95 -2.54
N HIS A 38 5.76 -2.68 -2.80
CA HIS A 38 6.09 -1.71 -1.75
C HIS A 38 4.88 -1.41 -0.86
N ILE A 39 3.70 -1.18 -1.46
CA ILE A 39 2.44 -0.99 -0.74
C ILE A 39 2.12 -2.25 0.08
N ALA A 40 2.24 -3.45 -0.51
CA ALA A 40 1.95 -4.70 0.18
C ALA A 40 2.85 -4.92 1.40
N PHE A 41 4.15 -4.62 1.26
CA PHE A 41 5.12 -4.69 2.34
C PHE A 41 4.73 -3.74 3.49
N GLU A 42 4.46 -2.47 3.18
CA GLU A 42 4.15 -1.47 4.19
C GLU A 42 2.85 -1.80 4.93
N VAL A 43 1.78 -2.14 4.22
CA VAL A 43 0.50 -2.54 4.83
C VAL A 43 0.70 -3.74 5.75
N ALA A 44 1.40 -4.78 5.30
CA ALA A 44 1.70 -5.96 6.12
C ALA A 44 2.56 -5.62 7.34
N HIS A 45 3.54 -4.72 7.19
CA HIS A 45 4.38 -4.23 8.29
C HIS A 45 3.54 -3.51 9.35
N ARG A 46 2.67 -2.58 8.95
CA ARG A 46 1.80 -1.82 9.87
C ARG A 46 0.79 -2.69 10.59
N ILE A 47 0.23 -3.70 9.92
CA ILE A 47 -0.62 -4.71 10.54
C ILE A 47 0.18 -5.51 11.58
N ARG A 48 1.42 -5.94 11.28
CA ARG A 48 2.26 -6.61 12.29
C ARG A 48 2.56 -5.70 13.49
N SER A 49 2.66 -4.39 13.29
CA SER A 49 2.84 -3.38 14.34
C SER A 49 1.54 -2.96 15.05
N GLY A 50 0.42 -3.64 14.80
CA GLY A 50 -0.84 -3.44 15.54
C GLY A 50 -1.84 -2.47 14.91
N VAL A 51 -1.58 -1.90 13.74
CA VAL A 51 -2.55 -1.02 13.05
C VAL A 51 -3.70 -1.88 12.49
N ARG A 52 -4.94 -1.53 12.82
CA ARG A 52 -6.16 -2.22 12.35
C ARG A 52 -7.18 -1.29 11.68
N SER A 53 -6.84 -0.02 11.49
CA SER A 53 -7.66 0.93 10.74
C SER A 53 -7.31 0.85 9.26
N ARG A 54 -8.31 0.56 8.41
CA ARG A 54 -8.14 0.49 6.96
C ARG A 54 -7.63 1.83 6.41
N ASP A 55 -8.29 2.94 6.75
CA ASP A 55 -7.92 4.27 6.25
C ASP A 55 -6.46 4.64 6.57
N ARG A 56 -5.98 4.28 7.78
CA ARG A 56 -4.57 4.47 8.14
C ARG A 56 -3.64 3.60 7.29
N LEU A 57 -4.01 2.36 7.02
CA LEU A 57 -3.21 1.44 6.19
C LEU A 57 -3.14 1.91 4.73
N VAL A 58 -4.26 2.39 4.18
CA VAL A 58 -4.32 2.99 2.84
C VAL A 58 -3.36 4.18 2.77
N ARG A 59 -3.46 5.09 3.76
CA ARG A 59 -2.59 6.26 3.85
C ARG A 59 -1.11 5.88 3.93
N TYR A 60 -0.75 4.91 4.77
CA TYR A 60 0.63 4.44 4.87
C TYR A 60 1.14 3.83 3.56
N GLY A 61 0.30 3.04 2.86
CA GLY A 61 0.64 2.49 1.55
C GLY A 61 0.94 3.56 0.51
N ILE A 62 0.11 4.62 0.46
CA ILE A 62 0.31 5.77 -0.43
C ILE A 62 1.58 6.56 -0.05
N GLU A 63 1.74 6.90 1.23
CA GLU A 63 2.89 7.64 1.74
C GLU A 63 4.19 6.89 1.47
N ALA A 64 4.21 5.57 1.62
CA ALA A 64 5.38 4.75 1.35
C ALA A 64 5.87 4.93 -0.10
N VAL A 65 4.96 4.97 -1.08
CA VAL A 65 5.33 5.18 -2.50
C VAL A 65 5.77 6.61 -2.79
N LEU A 66 5.10 7.60 -2.21
CA LEU A 66 5.35 9.02 -2.53
C LEU A 66 6.49 9.65 -1.73
N THR A 67 6.82 9.09 -0.57
CA THR A 67 7.80 9.68 0.36
C THR A 67 9.07 8.85 0.49
N ASP A 68 9.19 7.71 -0.22
CA ASP A 68 10.44 6.95 -0.21
C ASP A 68 11.53 7.82 -0.84
N LYS A 69 12.38 8.36 0.02
CA LYS A 69 13.54 9.17 -0.36
C LYS A 69 14.65 8.22 -0.74
N TYR A 70 14.66 7.78 -1.99
CA TYR A 70 15.86 7.28 -2.65
C TYR A 70 16.19 8.17 -3.84
#